data_AF-A0A1F6ZE09-F1
#
_entry.id   AF-A0A1F6ZE09-F1
#
_cell.length_a   1.000
_cell.length_b   1.000
_cell.length_c   1.000
_cell.angle_alpha   90.00
_cell.angle_beta   90.00
_cell.angle_gamma   90.00
#
_symmetry.space_group_name_H-M   'P 1'
#
loop_
_entity.id
_entity.type
_entity.pdbx_description
1 polymer ?
#
loop_
_entity_poly.entity_id
_entity_poly.type
_entity_poly.pdbx_seq_one_letter_code
_entity_poly.pdbx_strand_id
1 'polypeptide(L)'
;MVSISSGVLTAIVGFIGVLVGTLIGPYINHKLSLKNVRKDIIFKRKLEYFEKMAENIEKNIRAYRNALREAENCKKKAQLKSIHQKLKEERKNFLIMASPLYFNINGLSQKIVSFVEVEKEIFREFEKLPKTRSKEQKESLDMIGDKLKKLTMLGNETVCQMRKELKQ
;
A
#
# COMPACT_ATOMS: atom_id res chain seq x y z
N MET A 1 -30.66 58.36 -33.38
CA MET A 1 -30.50 57.57 -32.14
C MET A 1 -31.55 56.49 -32.13
N VAL A 2 -31.17 55.22 -32.26
CA VAL A 2 -32.13 54.11 -32.20
C VAL A 2 -32.50 53.89 -30.73
N SER A 3 -33.75 54.23 -30.38
CA SER A 3 -34.35 53.94 -29.07
C SER A 3 -34.62 52.44 -28.97
N ILE A 4 -33.64 51.68 -28.46
CA ILE A 4 -33.85 50.28 -28.11
C ILE A 4 -34.77 50.27 -26.88
N SER A 5 -36.01 49.78 -27.04
CA SER A 5 -36.95 49.69 -25.91
C SER A 5 -36.43 48.70 -24.87
N SER A 6 -36.70 48.97 -23.59
CA SER A 6 -36.24 48.15 -22.46
C SER A 6 -36.59 46.67 -22.61
N GLY A 7 -37.72 46.34 -23.24
CA GLY A 7 -38.16 44.97 -23.52
C GLY A 7 -37.24 44.20 -24.48
N VAL A 8 -36.64 44.86 -25.48
CA VAL A 8 -35.69 44.23 -26.41
C VAL A 8 -34.36 43.95 -25.71
N LEU A 9 -33.92 44.85 -24.83
CA LEU A 9 -32.70 44.64 -24.03
C LEU A 9 -32.87 43.50 -23.03
N THR A 10 -34.01 43.44 -22.33
CA THR A 10 -34.33 42.33 -21.41
C THR A 10 -34.43 40.99 -22.13
N ALA A 11 -35.02 40.95 -23.33
CA ALA A 11 -35.09 39.74 -24.14
C ALA A 11 -33.70 39.25 -24.59
N ILE A 12 -32.82 40.16 -25.03
CA ILE A 12 -31.44 39.81 -25.44
C ILE A 12 -30.63 39.29 -24.24
N VAL A 13 -30.72 39.95 -23.08
CA VAL A 13 -30.02 39.52 -21.85
C VAL A 13 -30.55 38.17 -21.36
N GLY A 14 -31.87 37.96 -21.40
CA GLY A 14 -32.50 36.66 -21.09
C GLY A 14 -32.06 35.56 -22.04
N PHE A 15 -31.98 35.84 -23.35
CA PHE A 15 -31.56 34.88 -24.36
C PHE A 15 -30.07 34.53 -24.24
N ILE A 16 -29.21 35.51 -23.94
CA ILE A 16 -27.79 35.27 -23.62
C ILE A 16 -27.66 34.44 -22.34
N GLY A 17 -28.45 34.73 -21.30
CA GLY A 17 -28.48 33.93 -20.07
C GLY A 17 -28.88 32.47 -20.31
N VAL A 18 -29.87 32.22 -21.16
CA VAL A 18 -30.30 30.87 -21.55
C VAL A 18 -29.24 30.17 -22.41
N LEU A 19 -28.63 30.86 -23.38
CA LEU A 19 -27.54 30.31 -24.21
C LEU A 19 -26.31 29.95 -23.37
N VAL A 20 -25.92 30.82 -22.43
CA VAL A 20 -24.81 30.58 -21.50
C VAL A 20 -25.15 29.43 -20.54
N GLY A 21 -26.37 29.41 -19.99
CA GLY A 21 -26.83 28.33 -19.10
C GLY A 21 -26.91 26.96 -19.80
N THR A 22 -27.35 26.92 -21.07
CA THR A 22 -27.50 25.69 -21.86
C THR A 22 -26.20 25.21 -22.50
N LEU A 23 -25.22 26.08 -22.79
CA LEU A 23 -23.91 25.67 -23.33
C LEU A 23 -22.87 25.41 -22.24
N ILE A 24 -22.79 26.26 -21.21
CA ILE A 24 -21.78 26.16 -20.16
C ILE A 24 -22.22 25.19 -19.05
N GLY A 25 -23.53 25.13 -18.74
CA GLY A 25 -24.08 24.21 -17.75
C GLY A 25 -23.71 22.75 -18.00
N PRO A 26 -23.99 22.18 -19.19
CA PRO A 26 -23.60 20.80 -19.53
C PRO A 26 -22.08 20.59 -19.57
N TYR A 27 -21.30 21.58 -20.01
CA TYR A 27 -19.84 21.49 -20.03
C TYR A 27 -19.23 21.44 -18.62
N ILE A 28 -19.73 22.27 -17.70
CA ILE A 28 -19.34 22.25 -16.29
C ILE A 28 -19.81 20.95 -15.64
N ASN A 29 -21.04 20.52 -15.90
CA ASN A 29 -21.58 19.27 -15.34
C ASN A 29 -20.83 18.04 -15.86
N HIS A 30 -20.41 18.04 -17.13
CA HIS A 30 -19.56 16.99 -17.72
C HIS A 30 -18.13 17.02 -17.16
N LYS A 31 -17.53 18.20 -16.96
CA LYS A 31 -16.23 18.31 -16.27
C LYS A 31 -16.31 17.86 -14.81
N LEU A 32 -17.39 18.22 -14.11
CA LEU A 32 -17.64 17.79 -12.73
C LEU A 32 -17.93 16.28 -12.66
N SER A 33 -18.73 15.73 -13.57
CA SER A 33 -19.01 14.29 -13.61
C SER A 33 -17.76 13.48 -13.98
N LEU A 34 -16.97 13.91 -14.97
CA LEU A 34 -15.68 13.29 -15.27
C LEU A 34 -14.69 13.39 -14.11
N LYS A 35 -14.68 14.51 -13.38
CA LYS A 35 -13.84 14.69 -12.19
C LYS A 35 -14.29 13.77 -11.05
N ASN A 36 -15.60 13.58 -10.85
CA ASN A 36 -16.15 12.66 -9.86
C ASN A 36 -15.90 11.20 -10.26
N VAL A 37 -16.12 10.81 -11.51
CA VAL A 37 -15.80 9.46 -12.03
C VAL A 37 -14.31 9.15 -11.91
N ARG A 38 -13.42 10.10 -12.23
CA ARG A 38 -11.97 9.93 -12.02
C ARG A 38 -11.61 9.78 -10.54
N LYS A 39 -12.25 10.56 -9.66
CA LYS A 39 -12.06 10.42 -8.21
C LYS A 39 -12.51 9.05 -7.72
N ASP A 40 -13.65 8.54 -8.19
CA ASP A 40 -14.17 7.22 -7.84
C ASP A 40 -13.25 6.09 -8.30
N ILE A 41 -12.69 6.21 -9.52
CA ILE A 41 -11.71 5.23 -10.03
C ILE A 41 -10.40 5.25 -9.21
N ILE A 42 -9.90 6.44 -8.86
CA ILE A 42 -8.70 6.58 -8.03
C ILE A 42 -8.94 6.02 -6.62
N PHE A 43 -10.10 6.31 -6.04
CA PHE A 43 -10.50 5.80 -4.73
C PHE A 43 -10.63 4.28 -4.74
N LYS A 44 -11.32 3.70 -5.72
CA LYS A 44 -11.43 2.24 -5.88
C LYS A 44 -10.08 1.55 -6.02
N ARG A 45 -9.16 2.13 -6.81
CA ARG A 45 -7.78 1.61 -6.94
C ARG A 45 -6.99 1.71 -5.63
N LYS A 46 -7.17 2.79 -4.86
CA LYS A 46 -6.56 2.97 -3.54
C LYS A 46 -7.07 1.91 -2.55
N LEU A 47 -8.38 1.66 -2.51
CA LEU A 47 -8.98 0.63 -1.66
C LEU A 47 -8.44 -0.76 -1.99
N GLU A 48 -8.49 -1.15 -3.28
CA GLU A 48 -8.00 -2.44 -3.74
C GLU A 48 -6.50 -2.62 -3.42
N TYR A 49 -5.73 -1.55 -3.55
CA TYR A 49 -4.32 -1.55 -3.16
C TYR A 49 -4.14 -1.78 -1.66
N PHE A 50 -4.88 -1.07 -0.80
CA PHE A 50 -4.80 -1.22 0.65
C PHE A 50 -5.20 -2.61 1.14
N GLU A 51 -6.24 -3.20 0.57
CA GLU A 51 -6.64 -4.58 0.86
C GLU A 51 -5.51 -5.55 0.51
N LYS A 52 -5.01 -5.49 -0.73
CA LYS A 52 -3.90 -6.35 -1.18
C LYS A 52 -2.63 -6.14 -0.37
N MET A 53 -2.31 -4.90 -0.01
CA MET A 53 -1.11 -4.60 0.77
C MET A 53 -1.23 -5.13 2.21
N ALA A 54 -2.40 -4.99 2.82
CA ALA A 54 -2.67 -5.53 4.15
C ALA A 54 -2.54 -7.07 4.16
N GLU A 55 -3.15 -7.74 3.19
CA GLU A 55 -3.02 -9.19 3.02
C GLU A 55 -1.56 -9.63 2.81
N ASN A 56 -0.81 -8.87 2.00
CA ASN A 56 0.59 -9.16 1.74
C ASN A 56 1.49 -8.98 2.98
N ILE A 57 1.23 -7.97 3.82
CA ILE A 57 1.93 -7.80 5.11
C ILE A 57 1.66 -8.99 6.02
N GLU A 58 0.40 -9.40 6.16
CA GLU A 58 0.02 -10.55 7.00
C GLU A 58 0.61 -11.87 6.46
N LYS A 59 0.60 -12.06 5.14
CA LYS A 59 1.23 -13.20 4.48
C LYS A 59 2.75 -13.22 4.73
N ASN A 60 3.41 -12.07 4.61
CA ASN A 60 4.85 -11.95 4.84
C ASN A 60 5.23 -12.29 6.29
N ILE A 61 4.50 -11.75 7.28
CA ILE A 61 4.71 -12.09 8.70
C ILE A 61 4.56 -13.60 8.93
N ARG A 62 3.53 -14.22 8.35
CA ARG A 62 3.32 -15.67 8.46
C ARG A 62 4.46 -16.48 7.84
N ALA A 63 4.95 -16.07 6.67
CA ALA A 63 6.09 -16.73 6.02
C ALA A 63 7.34 -16.71 6.90
N TYR A 64 7.68 -15.56 7.50
CA TYR A 64 8.82 -15.45 8.40
C TYR A 64 8.65 -16.23 9.71
N ARG A 65 7.44 -16.27 10.28
CA ARG A 65 7.13 -17.12 11.46
C ARG A 65 7.31 -18.61 11.17
N ASN A 66 6.81 -19.07 10.02
CA ASN A 66 6.96 -20.45 9.61
C ASN A 66 8.43 -20.79 9.35
N ALA A 67 9.16 -19.90 8.68
CA ALA A 67 10.59 -20.07 8.45
C ALA A 67 11.41 -20.14 9.76
N LEU A 68 11.06 -19.33 10.77
CA LEU A 68 11.71 -19.40 12.09
C LEU A 68 11.46 -20.76 12.74
N ARG A 69 10.21 -21.23 12.79
CA ARG A 69 9.85 -22.55 13.34
C ARG A 69 10.55 -23.69 12.59
N GLU A 70 10.61 -23.62 11.26
CA GLU A 70 11.33 -24.59 10.45
C GLU A 70 12.83 -24.57 10.77
N ALA A 71 13.42 -23.39 10.97
CA ALA A 71 14.84 -23.22 11.27
C ALA A 71 15.22 -23.68 12.69
N GLU A 72 14.36 -23.47 13.69
CA GLU A 72 14.54 -23.94 15.06
C GLU A 72 14.60 -25.47 15.16
N ASN A 73 13.80 -26.16 14.34
CA ASN A 73 13.76 -27.63 14.29
C ASN A 73 14.83 -28.24 13.38
N CYS A 74 15.66 -27.39 12.76
CA CYS A 74 16.56 -27.78 11.69
C CYS A 74 17.92 -28.23 12.20
N LYS A 75 18.30 -29.49 11.92
CA LYS A 75 19.63 -30.03 12.29
C LYS A 75 20.66 -29.95 11.16
N LYS A 76 20.24 -29.66 9.93
CA LYS A 76 21.09 -29.72 8.72
C LYS A 76 21.22 -28.37 8.03
N LYS A 77 22.46 -27.93 7.75
CA LYS A 77 22.74 -26.69 7.01
C LYS A 77 22.05 -26.59 5.64
N ALA A 78 21.89 -27.71 4.94
CA ALA A 78 21.21 -27.76 3.65
C ALA A 78 19.72 -27.36 3.73
N GLN A 79 19.04 -27.73 4.82
CA GLN A 79 17.65 -27.36 5.07
C GLN A 79 17.54 -25.86 5.39
N LEU A 80 18.47 -25.29 6.17
CA LEU A 80 18.54 -23.84 6.40
C LEU A 80 18.71 -23.04 5.10
N LYS A 81 19.54 -23.52 4.17
CA LYS A 81 19.67 -22.92 2.83
C LYS A 81 18.35 -22.98 2.05
N SER A 82 17.62 -24.08 2.14
CA SER A 82 16.31 -24.22 1.50
C SER A 82 15.28 -23.24 2.08
N ILE A 83 15.24 -23.08 3.40
CA ILE A 83 14.39 -22.09 4.09
C ILE A 83 14.71 -20.68 3.59
N HIS A 84 15.99 -20.31 3.54
CA HIS A 84 16.41 -19.00 3.03
C HIS A 84 16.00 -18.78 1.57
N GLN A 85 16.13 -19.81 0.72
CA GLN A 85 15.74 -19.72 -0.69
C GLN A 85 14.22 -19.50 -0.85
N LYS A 86 13.39 -20.22 -0.08
CA LYS A 86 11.93 -19.99 -0.05
C LYS A 86 11.59 -18.56 0.39
N LEU A 87 12.26 -18.07 1.44
CA LEU A 87 12.08 -16.69 1.90
C LEU A 87 12.49 -15.65 0.84
N LYS A 88 13.52 -15.94 0.04
CA LYS A 88 13.97 -15.06 -1.04
C LYS A 88 12.89 -14.91 -2.13
N GLU A 89 12.20 -15.98 -2.46
CA GLU A 89 11.08 -15.96 -3.42
C GLU A 89 9.88 -15.18 -2.86
N GLU A 90 9.47 -15.46 -1.63
CA GLU A 90 8.39 -14.72 -0.95
C GLU A 90 8.70 -13.23 -0.81
N ARG A 91 9.95 -12.88 -0.48
CA ARG A 91 10.42 -11.49 -0.42
C ARG A 91 10.31 -10.78 -1.77
N LYS A 92 10.73 -11.45 -2.85
CA LYS A 92 10.63 -10.87 -4.21
C LYS A 92 9.18 -10.53 -4.54
N ASN A 93 8.26 -11.45 -4.25
CA ASN A 93 6.82 -11.25 -4.46
C ASN A 93 6.28 -10.08 -3.62
N PHE A 94 6.68 -10.00 -2.35
CA PHE A 94 6.28 -8.92 -1.46
C PHE A 94 6.76 -7.54 -1.95
N LEU A 95 8.02 -7.41 -2.35
CA LEU A 95 8.59 -6.12 -2.79
C LEU A 95 7.95 -5.59 -4.09
N ILE A 96 7.55 -6.48 -5.00
CA ILE A 96 6.81 -6.09 -6.21
C ILE A 96 5.47 -5.43 -5.84
N MET A 97 4.78 -5.99 -4.84
CA MET A 97 3.47 -5.51 -4.39
C MET A 97 3.58 -4.26 -3.48
N ALA A 98 4.68 -4.14 -2.73
CA ALA A 98 4.95 -3.03 -1.80
C ALA A 98 5.49 -1.76 -2.47
N SER A 99 5.49 -1.69 -3.82
CA SER A 99 6.15 -0.61 -4.56
C SER A 99 5.63 0.79 -4.20
N PRO A 100 6.51 1.75 -3.85
CA PRO A 100 6.22 3.15 -3.53
C PRO A 100 5.42 3.95 -4.56
N LEU A 101 5.22 3.43 -5.78
CA LEU A 101 4.51 4.13 -6.86
C LEU A 101 3.03 4.42 -6.57
N TYR A 102 2.43 3.77 -5.57
CA TYR A 102 1.04 3.99 -5.14
C TYR A 102 0.91 4.98 -3.96
N PHE A 103 2.01 5.58 -3.51
CA PHE A 103 2.12 6.20 -2.20
C PHE A 103 2.26 7.71 -2.27
N ASN A 104 1.14 8.42 -2.40
CA ASN A 104 1.07 9.84 -2.08
C ASN A 104 0.30 10.06 -0.75
N ILE A 105 0.56 9.21 0.23
CA ILE A 105 -0.14 9.17 1.53
C ILE A 105 0.91 9.29 2.63
N ASN A 106 1.20 10.52 3.02
CA ASN A 106 2.18 10.80 4.06
C ASN A 106 1.79 10.08 5.36
N GLY A 107 2.72 9.29 5.92
CA GLY A 107 2.53 8.46 7.12
C GLY A 107 2.46 6.95 6.84
N LEU A 108 1.54 6.49 5.99
CA LEU A 108 1.40 5.07 5.66
C LEU A 108 2.59 4.53 4.88
N SER A 109 3.11 5.30 3.93
CA SER A 109 4.31 4.96 3.17
C SER A 109 5.51 4.76 4.10
N GLN A 110 5.65 5.62 5.10
CA GLN A 110 6.76 5.55 6.06
C GLN A 110 6.67 4.29 6.92
N LYS A 111 5.47 3.90 7.35
CA LYS A 111 5.27 2.64 8.12
C LYS A 111 5.61 1.40 7.31
N ILE A 112 5.27 1.38 6.02
CA ILE A 112 5.62 0.28 5.12
C ILE A 112 7.13 0.24 4.88
N VAL A 113 7.77 1.40 4.71
CA VAL A 113 9.24 1.48 4.63
C VAL A 113 9.86 0.90 5.91
N SER A 114 9.41 1.32 7.09
CA SER A 114 9.91 0.77 8.36
C SER A 114 9.64 -0.73 8.51
N PHE A 115 8.50 -1.23 8.03
CA PHE A 115 8.22 -2.66 7.97
C PHE A 115 9.23 -3.39 7.07
N VAL A 116 9.48 -2.88 5.86
CA VAL A 116 10.45 -3.43 4.90
C VAL A 116 11.87 -3.41 5.45
N GLU A 117 12.25 -2.38 6.21
CA GLU A 117 13.58 -2.29 6.84
C GLU A 117 13.79 -3.40 7.88
N VAL A 118 12.82 -3.59 8.78
CA VAL A 118 12.89 -4.69 9.77
C VAL A 118 12.86 -6.05 9.10
N GLU A 119 12.03 -6.22 8.07
CA GLU A 119 11.98 -7.43 7.25
C GLU A 119 13.35 -7.72 6.59
N LYS A 120 14.03 -6.68 6.10
CA LYS A 120 15.37 -6.78 5.50
C LYS A 120 16.42 -7.22 6.51
N GLU A 121 16.35 -6.72 7.73
CA GLU A 121 17.23 -7.17 8.80
C GLU A 121 17.01 -8.65 9.14
N ILE A 122 15.76 -9.08 9.27
CA ILE A 122 15.43 -10.49 9.55
C ILE A 122 15.94 -11.39 8.44
N PHE A 123 15.70 -11.02 7.17
CA PHE A 123 16.17 -11.77 6.01
C PHE A 123 17.68 -11.96 5.98
N ARG A 124 18.45 -10.91 6.32
CA ARG A 124 19.91 -10.96 6.41
C ARG A 124 20.38 -11.91 7.51
N GLU A 125 19.67 -11.98 8.64
CA GLU A 125 19.99 -12.97 9.66
C GLU A 125 19.72 -14.41 9.17
N PHE A 126 18.60 -14.65 8.47
CA PHE A 126 18.35 -15.94 7.82
C PHE A 126 19.43 -16.33 6.78
N GLU A 127 19.98 -15.36 6.04
CA GLU A 127 21.07 -15.58 5.09
C GLU A 127 22.36 -16.08 5.77
N LYS A 128 22.60 -15.62 7.01
CA LYS A 128 23.80 -15.98 7.77
C LYS A 128 23.68 -17.36 8.44
N LEU A 129 22.47 -17.79 8.81
CA LEU A 129 22.23 -19.04 9.56
C LEU A 129 22.99 -20.28 9.02
N PRO A 130 23.08 -20.54 7.71
CA PRO A 130 23.81 -21.71 7.20
C PRO A 130 25.34 -21.62 7.38
N LYS A 131 25.87 -20.42 7.62
CA LYS A 131 27.31 -20.10 7.71
C LYS A 131 27.80 -20.05 9.17
N THR A 132 26.90 -19.87 10.14
CA THR A 132 27.21 -19.74 11.57
C THR A 132 27.51 -21.08 12.25
N ARG A 133 28.22 -21.06 13.39
CA ARG A 133 28.46 -22.24 14.25
C ARG A 133 27.20 -22.54 15.08
N SER A 134 27.05 -23.78 15.57
CA SER A 134 25.82 -24.23 16.25
C SER A 134 25.43 -23.39 17.49
N LYS A 135 26.41 -22.92 18.27
CA LYS A 135 26.15 -22.06 19.44
C LYS A 135 25.62 -20.68 19.04
N GLU A 136 26.28 -20.04 18.08
CA GLU A 136 25.90 -18.72 17.51
C GLU A 136 24.59 -18.79 16.71
N GLN A 137 24.26 -19.97 16.18
CA GLN A 137 23.01 -20.20 15.45
C GLN A 137 21.79 -20.01 16.35
N LYS A 138 21.85 -20.49 17.61
CA LYS A 138 20.75 -20.31 18.57
C LYS A 138 20.55 -18.83 18.91
N GLU A 139 21.64 -18.12 19.20
CA GLU A 139 21.60 -16.66 19.43
C GLU A 139 21.02 -15.91 18.22
N SER A 140 21.40 -16.33 17.00
CA SER A 140 20.85 -15.76 15.77
C SER A 140 19.34 -16.00 15.62
N LEU A 141 18.86 -17.20 15.99
CA LEU A 141 17.43 -17.53 15.98
C LEU A 141 16.65 -16.74 17.03
N ASP A 142 17.21 -16.56 18.23
CA ASP A 142 16.61 -15.74 19.29
C ASP A 142 16.49 -14.26 18.83
N MET A 143 17.55 -13.72 18.23
CA MET A 143 17.54 -12.38 17.63
C MET A 143 16.51 -12.23 16.50
N ILE A 144 16.36 -13.25 15.64
CA ILE A 144 15.32 -13.29 14.62
C ILE A 144 13.94 -13.25 15.28
N GLY A 145 13.72 -14.03 16.34
CA GLY A 145 12.48 -14.06 17.10
C GLY A 145 12.09 -12.69 17.64
N ASP A 146 13.03 -11.95 18.22
CA ASP A 146 12.76 -10.60 18.74
C ASP A 146 12.47 -9.58 17.64
N LYS A 147 13.24 -9.60 16.54
CA LYS A 147 12.94 -8.77 15.37
C LYS A 147 11.58 -9.11 14.76
N LEU A 148 11.16 -10.37 14.79
CA LEU A 148 9.86 -10.82 14.29
C LEU A 148 8.69 -10.30 15.14
N LYS A 149 8.88 -10.11 16.45
CA LYS A 149 7.91 -9.41 17.31
C LYS A 149 7.74 -7.96 16.85
N LYS A 150 8.84 -7.25 16.60
CA LYS A 150 8.82 -5.88 16.07
C LYS A 150 8.14 -5.81 14.69
N LEU A 151 8.48 -6.74 13.79
CA LEU A 151 7.85 -6.84 12.46
C LEU A 151 6.34 -7.05 12.57
N THR A 152 5.92 -7.95 13.47
CA THR A 152 4.49 -8.21 13.75
C THR A 152 3.79 -6.94 14.23
N MET A 153 4.37 -6.24 15.21
CA MET A 153 3.78 -5.03 15.77
C MET A 153 3.59 -3.95 14.70
N LEU A 154 4.64 -3.68 13.92
CA LEU A 154 4.60 -2.70 12.83
C LEU A 154 3.61 -3.10 11.74
N GLY A 155 3.57 -4.39 11.36
CA GLY A 155 2.63 -4.88 10.37
C GLY A 155 1.19 -4.78 10.83
N ASN A 156 0.89 -5.17 12.06
CA ASN A 156 -0.46 -5.04 12.64
C ASN A 156 -0.91 -3.57 12.72
N GLU A 157 -0.02 -2.67 13.11
CA GLU A 157 -0.31 -1.24 13.15
C GLU A 157 -0.60 -0.70 11.74
N THR A 158 0.23 -1.05 10.77
CA THR A 158 0.08 -0.65 9.36
C THR A 158 -1.24 -1.17 8.78
N VAL A 159 -1.54 -2.45 8.96
CA VAL A 159 -2.80 -3.08 8.53
C VAL A 159 -4.00 -2.43 9.21
N CYS A 160 -3.92 -2.12 10.50
CA CYS A 160 -4.99 -1.45 11.22
C CYS A 160 -5.27 -0.06 10.63
N GLN A 161 -4.23 0.71 10.30
CA GLN A 161 -4.38 2.02 9.66
C GLN A 161 -4.96 1.92 8.26
N MET A 162 -4.48 0.98 7.43
CA MET A 162 -5.06 0.72 6.11
C MET A 162 -6.55 0.39 6.24
N ARG A 163 -6.92 -0.52 7.15
CA ARG A 163 -8.32 -0.91 7.38
C ARG A 163 -9.19 0.21 7.94
N LYS A 164 -8.63 1.17 8.68
CA LYS A 164 -9.35 2.36 9.13
C LYS A 164 -9.65 3.29 7.95
N GLU A 165 -8.67 3.51 7.08
CA GLU A 165 -8.84 4.30 5.85
C GLU A 165 -9.83 3.67 4.87
N LEU A 166 -9.99 2.34 4.85
CA LEU A 166 -11.01 1.65 4.04
C LEU A 166 -12.45 1.90 4.54
N LYS A 167 -12.63 2.29 5.81
CA LYS A 167 -13.95 2.48 6.44
C LYS A 167 -14.43 3.93 6.46
N GLN A 168 -13.58 4.88 6.07
CA GLN A 168 -13.90 6.31 5.95
C GLN A 168 -14.34 6.65 4.54
#